data_AF-A0A165JTB7-F1
#
_entry.id   AF-A0A165JTB7-F1
#
_cell.length_a   1.000
_cell.length_b   1.000
_cell.length_c   1.000
_cell.angle_alpha   90.00
_cell.angle_beta   90.00
_cell.angle_gamma   90.00
#
_symmetry.space_group_name_H-M   'P 1'
#
loop_
_entity.id
_entity.type
_entity.pdbx_description
1 polymer ?
#
loop_
_entity_poly.entity_id
_entity_poly.type
_entity_poly.pdbx_seq_one_letter_code
_entity_poly.pdbx_strand_id
1 'polypeptide(L)'
;SGAYRIELLSGSNWLPWKRRMLAILRDSGLDGYATEEAAQEAWDDGDAKTRMRIELTVGDSEMVHLTGAETARQMWEQLSQVKEARGRPGILAS
;
A
#
# COMPACT_ATOMS: atom_id res chain seq x y z
N SER A 1 -1.39 -22.16 -1.10
CA SER A 1 -1.47 -20.91 -0.33
C SER A 1 -0.46 -20.93 0.81
N GLY A 2 0.69 -20.29 0.62
CA GLY A 2 1.63 -20.03 1.72
C GLY A 2 1.28 -18.70 2.36
N ALA A 3 1.22 -18.64 3.69
CA ALA A 3 1.11 -17.37 4.39
C ALA A 3 2.41 -16.59 4.14
N TYR A 4 2.39 -15.61 3.24
CA TYR A 4 3.53 -14.74 3.00
C TYR A 4 3.85 -13.99 4.30
N ARG A 5 4.99 -14.31 4.92
CA ARG A 5 5.50 -13.55 6.06
C ARG A 5 6.14 -12.27 5.54
N ILE A 6 5.38 -11.18 5.56
CA ILE A 6 5.87 -9.83 5.32
C ILE A 6 6.06 -9.14 6.67
N GLU A 7 7.14 -8.38 6.80
CA GLU A 7 7.34 -7.48 7.92
C GLU A 7 6.32 -6.33 7.83
N LEU A 8 5.67 -5.96 8.93
CA LEU A 8 4.68 -4.87 8.92
C LEU A 8 5.32 -3.56 8.45
N LEU A 9 4.55 -2.74 7.73
CA LEU A 9 5.01 -1.41 7.32
C LEU A 9 5.37 -0.59 8.55
N SER A 10 6.52 0.06 8.49
CA SER A 10 7.02 0.98 9.50
C SER A 10 7.64 2.22 8.85
N GLY A 11 8.21 3.09 9.68
CA GLY A 11 8.90 4.30 9.23
C GLY A 11 10.12 4.04 8.33
N SER A 12 10.74 2.86 8.40
CA SER A 12 12.06 2.59 7.81
C SER A 12 12.06 1.55 6.69
N ASN A 13 10.98 0.79 6.49
CA ASN A 13 10.97 -0.37 5.60
C ASN A 13 10.06 -0.22 4.36
N TRP A 14 9.73 1.01 3.95
CA TRP A 14 8.82 1.29 2.83
C TRP A 14 9.17 0.54 1.55
N LEU A 15 10.39 0.67 1.02
CA LEU A 15 10.75 0.08 -0.27
C LEU A 15 10.69 -1.47 -0.25
N PRO A 16 11.27 -2.16 0.75
CA PRO A 16 11.07 -3.61 0.90
C PRO A 16 9.60 -4.01 1.07
N TRP A 17 8.82 -3.26 1.86
CA TRP A 17 7.41 -3.54 2.08
C TRP A 17 6.59 -3.41 0.79
N LYS A 18 6.72 -2.26 0.09
CA LYS A 18 6.04 -1.97 -1.17
C LYS A 18 6.29 -3.07 -2.20
N ARG A 19 7.55 -3.49 -2.37
CA ARG A 19 7.93 -4.55 -3.32
C ARG A 19 7.29 -5.90 -2.97
N ARG A 20 7.27 -6.27 -1.68
CA ARG A 20 6.66 -7.52 -1.23
C ARG A 20 5.14 -7.49 -1.35
N MET A 21 4.51 -6.37 -0.99
CA MET A 21 3.07 -6.20 -1.12
C MET A 21 2.62 -6.34 -2.58
N LEU A 22 3.29 -5.66 -3.52
CA LEU A 22 3.01 -5.83 -4.95
C LEU A 22 3.15 -7.27 -5.42
N ALA A 23 4.16 -8.01 -4.93
CA ALA A 23 4.32 -9.42 -5.27
C ALA A 23 3.17 -10.28 -4.73
N ILE A 24 2.70 -10.02 -3.50
CA ILE A 24 1.55 -10.72 -2.89
C ILE A 24 0.25 -10.44 -3.67
N LEU A 25 0.02 -9.17 -4.03
CA LEU A 25 -1.16 -8.79 -4.81
C LEU A 25 -1.15 -9.43 -6.19
N ARG A 26 0.00 -9.39 -6.89
CA ARG A 26 0.16 -10.00 -8.21
C ARG A 26 -0.01 -11.52 -8.21
N ASP A 27 0.53 -12.21 -7.20
CA ASP A 27 0.33 -13.67 -7.04
C ASP A 27 -1.15 -14.05 -6.95
N SER A 28 -1.98 -13.12 -6.46
CA SER A 28 -3.44 -13.28 -6.38
C SER A 28 -4.22 -12.57 -7.49
N GLY A 29 -3.57 -11.98 -8.50
CA GLY A 29 -4.23 -11.20 -9.56
C GLY A 29 -4.94 -9.93 -9.07
N LEU A 30 -4.50 -9.35 -7.95
CA LEU A 30 -5.11 -8.18 -7.32
C LEU A 30 -4.30 -6.88 -7.49
N ASP A 31 -3.16 -6.90 -8.18
CA ASP A 31 -2.28 -5.74 -8.28
C ASP A 31 -2.92 -4.54 -9.01
N GLY A 32 -3.90 -4.80 -9.89
CA GLY A 32 -4.71 -3.76 -10.52
C GLY A 32 -5.45 -2.86 -9.52
N TYR A 33 -6.01 -3.42 -8.45
CA TYR A 33 -6.78 -2.65 -7.45
C TYR A 33 -5.95 -1.66 -6.64
N ALA A 34 -4.63 -1.88 -6.54
CA ALA A 34 -3.72 -0.95 -5.88
C ALA A 34 -3.09 0.06 -6.84
N THR A 35 -2.92 -0.29 -8.12
CA THR A 35 -2.03 0.44 -9.05
C THR A 35 -2.73 1.04 -10.26
N GLU A 36 -3.83 0.45 -10.72
CA GLU A 36 -4.58 0.87 -11.91
C GLU A 36 -5.81 1.68 -11.53
N GLU A 37 -6.22 2.61 -12.39
CA GLU A 37 -7.37 3.50 -12.16
C GLU A 37 -8.69 2.84 -12.57
N ALA A 38 -8.64 1.77 -13.37
CA ALA A 38 -9.82 1.06 -13.85
C ALA A 38 -10.40 0.07 -12.83
N ALA A 39 -9.67 -0.27 -11.77
CA ALA A 39 -10.07 -1.26 -10.77
C ALA A 39 -10.94 -0.66 -9.63
N GLN A 40 -11.61 0.47 -9.88
CA GLN A 40 -12.02 1.45 -8.87
C GLN A 40 -13.40 1.24 -8.25
N GLU A 41 -14.11 0.15 -8.53
CA GLU A 41 -15.41 -0.05 -7.89
C GLU A 41 -15.20 -0.51 -6.43
N ALA A 42 -15.50 0.38 -5.48
CA ALA A 42 -15.36 0.16 -4.03
C ALA A 42 -16.15 -1.05 -3.48
N TRP A 43 -17.02 -1.63 -4.31
CA TRP A 43 -17.88 -2.78 -4.03
C TRP A 43 -17.40 -4.07 -4.68
N ASP A 44 -16.25 -4.05 -5.36
CA ASP A 44 -15.62 -5.24 -5.91
C ASP A 44 -14.95 -6.06 -4.79
N ASP A 45 -15.18 -7.36 -4.80
CA ASP A 45 -14.52 -8.33 -3.92
C ASP A 45 -12.98 -8.25 -4.02
N GLY A 46 -12.45 -7.92 -5.21
CA GLY A 46 -11.03 -7.68 -5.43
C GLY A 46 -10.50 -6.43 -4.71
N ASP A 47 -11.27 -5.34 -4.68
CA ASP A 47 -10.91 -4.12 -3.94
C ASP A 47 -10.92 -4.41 -2.43
N ALA A 48 -11.98 -5.03 -1.92
CA ALA A 48 -12.10 -5.38 -0.50
C ALA A 48 -10.96 -6.30 -0.04
N LYS A 49 -10.60 -7.31 -0.83
CA LYS A 49 -9.45 -8.20 -0.54
C LYS A 49 -8.12 -7.47 -0.56
N THR A 50 -7.96 -6.51 -1.46
CA THR A 50 -6.73 -5.71 -1.56
C THR A 50 -6.59 -4.78 -0.36
N ARG A 51 -7.66 -4.07 0.02
CA ARG A 51 -7.71 -3.25 1.25
C ARG A 51 -7.34 -4.07 2.49
N MET A 52 -8.00 -5.20 2.69
CA MET A 52 -7.74 -6.09 3.83
C MET A 52 -6.25 -6.50 3.90
N ARG A 53 -5.62 -6.81 2.76
CA ARG A 53 -4.20 -7.20 2.73
C ARG A 53 -3.27 -6.03 3.05
N ILE A 54 -3.59 -4.83 2.59
CA ILE A 54 -2.84 -3.62 2.96
C ILE A 54 -2.97 -3.39 4.46
N GLU A 55 -4.19 -3.33 5.00
CA GLU A 55 -4.46 -3.10 6.43
C GLU A 55 -3.73 -4.11 7.34
N LEU A 56 -3.83 -5.41 7.03
CA LEU A 56 -3.21 -6.47 7.84
C LEU A 56 -1.67 -6.47 7.83
N THR A 57 -1.06 -5.65 6.99
CA THR A 57 0.39 -5.60 6.84
C THR A 57 0.96 -4.21 7.10
N VAL A 58 0.13 -3.27 7.56
CA VAL A 58 0.54 -1.95 8.01
C VAL A 58 0.67 -1.97 9.54
N GLY A 59 1.80 -1.50 10.07
CA GLY A 59 1.97 -1.39 11.52
C GLY A 59 1.11 -0.29 12.12
N ASP A 60 0.71 -0.44 13.39
CA ASP A 60 -0.20 0.48 14.08
C ASP A 60 0.19 1.96 13.96
N SER A 61 1.48 2.27 14.03
CA SER A 61 2.00 3.65 13.90
C SER A 61 1.77 4.27 12.51
N GLU A 62 1.52 3.44 11.50
CA GLU A 62 1.35 3.83 10.10
C GLU A 62 -0.12 3.78 9.66
N MET A 63 -1.00 3.13 10.43
CA MET A 63 -2.45 3.01 10.14
C MET A 63 -3.15 4.36 9.98
N VAL A 64 -2.65 5.41 10.65
CA VAL A 64 -3.16 6.78 10.50
C VAL A 64 -3.17 7.23 9.04
N HIS A 65 -2.24 6.74 8.22
CA HIS A 65 -2.12 7.09 6.81
C HIS A 65 -3.16 6.42 5.91
N LEU A 66 -3.98 5.50 6.42
CA LEU A 66 -5.08 4.88 5.69
C LEU A 66 -6.44 5.54 5.99
N THR A 67 -6.47 6.51 6.90
CA THR A 67 -7.71 7.10 7.40
C THR A 67 -8.48 7.78 6.26
N GLY A 68 -9.76 7.43 6.12
CA GLY A 68 -10.65 8.02 5.11
C GLY A 68 -10.46 7.47 3.69
N ALA A 69 -9.60 6.46 3.49
CA ALA A 69 -9.56 5.72 2.23
C ALA A 69 -10.76 4.76 2.12
N GLU A 70 -11.48 4.85 1.01
CA GLU A 70 -12.63 4.00 0.68
C GLU A 70 -12.24 2.83 -0.23
N THR A 71 -11.14 2.97 -0.99
CA THR A 71 -10.64 1.97 -1.94
C THR A 71 -9.20 1.57 -1.67
N ALA A 72 -8.78 0.40 -2.15
CA ALA A 72 -7.41 -0.09 -2.05
C ALA A 72 -6.42 0.83 -2.75
N ARG A 73 -6.82 1.43 -3.88
CA ARG A 73 -6.02 2.42 -4.57
C ARG A 73 -5.78 3.66 -3.72
N GLN A 74 -6.81 4.21 -3.08
CA GLN A 74 -6.65 5.38 -2.20
C GLN A 74 -5.68 5.07 -1.05
N MET A 75 -5.79 3.88 -0.43
CA MET A 75 -4.81 3.44 0.57
C MET A 75 -3.39 3.41 0.00
N TRP A 76 -3.22 2.84 -1.20
CA TRP A 76 -1.92 2.75 -1.86
C TRP A 76 -1.31 4.11 -2.21
N GLU A 77 -2.14 5.03 -2.71
CA GLU A 77 -1.76 6.40 -3.05
C GLU A 77 -1.37 7.20 -1.81
N GLN A 78 -2.15 7.13 -0.72
CA GLN A 78 -1.84 7.82 0.54
C GLN A 78 -0.51 7.34 1.12
N LEU A 79 -0.30 6.01 1.18
CA LEU A 79 0.98 5.44 1.63
C LEU A 79 2.13 5.89 0.72
N SER A 80 1.96 5.82 -0.60
CA SER A 80 3.00 6.24 -1.55
C SER A 80 3.31 7.73 -1.41
N GLN A 81 2.31 8.58 -1.26
CA GLN A 81 2.48 10.01 -1.07
C GLN A 81 3.31 10.30 0.19
N VAL A 82 2.95 9.73 1.33
CA VAL A 82 3.67 9.98 2.59
C VAL A 82 5.08 9.42 2.57
N LYS A 83 5.27 8.22 2.04
CA LYS A 83 6.55 7.49 2.11
C LYS A 83 7.54 7.90 1.02
N GLU A 84 7.06 8.35 -0.13
CA GLU A 84 7.91 8.79 -1.24
C GLU A 84 8.13 10.31 -1.23
N ALA A 85 7.23 11.11 -0.66
CA ALA A 85 7.51 12.52 -0.39
C ALA A 85 8.68 12.70 0.59
N ARG A 86 8.83 11.79 1.57
CA ARG A 86 10.00 11.75 2.46
C ARG A 86 11.31 11.37 1.74
N GLY A 87 11.24 10.92 0.49
CA GLY A 87 12.40 10.59 -0.36
C GLY A 87 13.04 11.78 -1.08
N ARG A 88 12.51 13.01 -0.91
CA ARG A 88 13.18 14.24 -1.36
C ARG A 88 13.78 14.99 -0.18
N PRO A 89 15.02 14.71 0.25
CA PRO A 89 15.82 15.71 0.91
C PRO A 89 15.97 16.86 -0.08
N GLY A 90 15.42 18.03 0.28
CA GLY A 90 15.59 19.24 -0.50
C GLY A 90 17.08 19.49 -0.72
N ILE A 91 17.49 19.58 -1.97
CA ILE A 91 18.74 20.24 -2.34
C ILE A 91 18.53 21.72 -1.99
N LEU A 92 18.90 22.10 -0.77
CA LEU A 92 19.22 23.48 -0.45
C LEU A 92 20.71 23.69 -0.77
N ALA A 93 20.95 23.95 -2.05
CA ALA A 93 22.09 24.71 -2.57
C ALA A 93 21.47 25.48 -3.75
N SER A 94 21.37 26.81 -3.75
CA SER A 94 22.45 27.79 -3.60
C SER A 94 21.87 29.13 -3.16
#